data_AF-A0A7R9LYZ0-F1
#
_entry.id   AF-A0A7R9LYZ0-F1
#
_cell.length_a   1.000
_cell.length_b   1.000
_cell.length_c   1.000
_cell.angle_alpha   90.00
_cell.angle_beta   90.00
_cell.angle_gamma   90.00
#
_symmetry.space_group_name_H-M   'P 1'
#
loop_
_entity.id
_entity.type
_entity.pdbx_description
1 polymer ?
#
loop_
_entity_poly.entity_id
_entity_poly.type
_entity_poly.pdbx_seq_one_letter_code
_entity_poly.pdbx_strand_id
1 'polypeptide(L)'
;MDTICILYLSAVIVYIMFSSDRIPGGNAALSLMTVIQYATKLSADTELYMTAVERVLEYTAIKPEAELESTSDRKPPKNWPQMGEIVFKDMSLQYNESPHKVLKDINVCFKGGE
;
A
#
# COMPACT_ATOMS: atom_id res chain seq x y z
N MET A 1 -1.16 20.47 11.50
CA MET A 1 -2.50 19.96 11.85
C MET A 1 -2.85 20.41 13.26
N ASP A 2 -1.95 20.21 14.22
CA ASP A 2 -2.17 20.56 15.63
C ASP A 2 -2.44 22.05 15.88
N THR A 3 -1.71 22.96 15.22
CA THR A 3 -1.91 24.41 15.38
C THR A 3 -3.26 24.90 14.87
N ILE A 4 -3.76 24.32 13.78
CA ILE A 4 -5.08 24.64 13.20
C ILE A 4 -6.19 24.10 14.10
N CYS A 5 -6.03 22.88 14.64
CA CYS A 5 -6.95 22.32 15.62
C CYS A 5 -6.97 23.13 16.92
N ILE A 6 -5.82 23.57 17.43
CA ILE A 6 -5.73 24.41 18.63
C ILE A 6 -6.42 25.77 18.41
N LEU A 7 -6.18 26.42 17.27
CA LEU A 7 -6.85 27.67 16.92
C LEU A 7 -8.37 27.49 16.81
N TYR A 8 -8.83 26.43 16.15
CA TYR A 8 -10.25 26.11 16.01
C TYR A 8 -10.91 25.82 17.38
N LEU A 9 -10.30 24.98 18.21
CA LEU A 9 -10.80 24.65 19.54
C LEU A 9 -10.83 25.88 20.46
N SER A 10 -9.80 26.72 20.41
CA SER A 10 -9.77 27.98 21.19
C SER A 10 -10.87 28.95 20.74
N ALA A 11 -11.10 29.06 19.43
CA ALA A 11 -12.17 29.91 18.88
C ALA A 11 -13.57 29.40 19.27
N VAL A 12 -13.78 28.08 19.26
CA VAL A 12 -15.04 27.45 19.71
C VAL A 12 -15.26 27.66 21.21
N ILE A 13 -14.22 27.51 22.04
CA ILE A 13 -14.30 27.74 23.49
C ILE A 13 -14.61 29.22 23.79
N VAL A 14 -13.94 30.16 23.10
CA VAL A 14 -14.19 31.60 23.25
C VAL A 14 -15.60 31.98 22.77
N TYR A 15 -16.06 31.40 21.67
CA TYR A 15 -17.43 31.60 21.16
C TYR A 15 -18.48 31.12 22.16
N ILE A 16 -18.26 29.96 22.78
CA ILE A 16 -19.14 29.40 23.81
C ILE A 16 -19.12 30.28 25.07
N MET A 17 -17.95 30.72 25.52
CA MET A 17 -17.81 31.66 26.65
C MET A 17 -18.58 32.98 26.41
N PHE A 18 -18.49 33.54 25.20
CA PHE A 18 -19.22 34.76 24.83
C PHE A 18 -20.74 34.54 24.74
N SER A 19 -21.17 33.33 24.36
CA SER A 19 -22.59 32.96 24.29
C SER A 19 -23.18 32.51 25.64
N SER A 20 -22.35 32.34 26.67
CA SER A 20 -22.74 31.77 27.97
C SER A 20 -23.68 32.67 28.78
N ASP A 21 -23.83 33.95 28.43
CA ASP A 21 -24.86 34.85 28.97
C ASP A 21 -26.27 34.51 28.45
N ARG A 22 -26.38 33.66 27.41
CA ARG A 22 -27.65 33.25 26.76
C ARG A 22 -27.99 31.76 26.90
N ILE A 23 -27.05 30.90 27.27
CA ILE A 23 -27.23 29.43 27.30
C ILE A 23 -26.86 28.89 28.69
N PRO A 24 -27.76 28.16 29.39
CA PRO A 24 -27.42 27.50 30.65
C PRO A 24 -26.21 26.57 30.46
N GLY A 25 -25.21 26.67 31.33
CA GLY A 25 -23.91 25.98 31.18
C GLY A 25 -23.98 24.46 30.93
N GLY A 26 -25.07 23.80 31.35
CA GLY A 26 -25.34 22.39 31.04
C GLY A 26 -25.50 22.08 29.55
N ASN A 27 -26.14 22.97 28.77
CA ASN A 27 -26.36 22.76 27.33
C ASN A 27 -25.08 23.01 26.51
N ALA A 28 -24.21 23.91 27.00
CA ALA A 28 -22.90 24.15 26.40
C ALA A 28 -21.96 22.96 26.59
N ALA A 29 -21.90 22.39 27.80
CA ALA A 29 -21.12 21.20 28.09
C ALA A 29 -21.62 19.97 27.30
N LEU A 30 -22.94 19.81 27.17
CA LEU A 30 -23.53 18.72 26.38
C LEU A 30 -23.16 18.84 24.90
N SER A 31 -23.24 20.05 24.34
CA SER A 31 -22.84 20.32 22.94
C SER A 31 -21.35 20.07 22.70
N LEU A 32 -20.49 20.42 23.65
CA LEU A 32 -19.06 20.12 23.57
C LEU A 32 -18.79 18.62 23.63
N MET A 33 -19.47 17.89 24.53
CA MET A 33 -19.34 16.44 24.62
C MET A 33 -19.73 15.74 23.31
N THR A 34 -20.83 16.15 22.66
CA THR A 34 -21.25 15.52 21.40
C THR A 34 -20.26 15.79 20.27
N VAL A 35 -19.71 17.01 20.19
CA VAL A 35 -18.67 17.34 19.21
C VAL A 35 -17.40 16.53 19.45
N ILE A 36 -16.95 16.40 20.70
CA ILE A 36 -15.76 15.60 21.03
C ILE A 36 -16.01 14.13 20.70
N GLN A 37 -17.17 13.57 21.06
CA GLN A 37 -17.52 12.19 20.74
C GLN A 37 -17.58 11.91 19.24
N TYR A 38 -17.98 12.90 18.43
CA TYR A 38 -17.95 12.79 16.97
C TYR A 38 -16.53 12.92 16.44
N ALA A 39 -15.74 13.88 16.95
CA ALA A 39 -14.35 14.08 16.57
C ALA A 39 -13.48 12.85 16.84
N THR A 40 -13.68 12.17 17.98
CA THR A 40 -12.98 10.92 18.29
C THR A 40 -13.32 9.82 17.30
N LYS A 41 -14.60 9.67 16.92
CA LYS A 41 -15.00 8.69 15.88
C LYS A 41 -14.35 9.01 14.53
N LEU A 42 -14.41 10.27 14.12
CA LEU A 42 -13.80 10.72 12.87
C LEU A 42 -12.28 10.51 12.85
N SER A 43 -11.60 10.71 13.98
CA SER A 43 -10.17 10.41 14.12
C SER A 43 -9.89 8.92 13.92
N ALA A 44 -10.66 8.05 14.61
CA ALA A 44 -10.51 6.60 14.49
C ALA A 44 -10.76 6.11 13.05
N ASP A 45 -11.79 6.62 12.38
CA ASP A 45 -12.07 6.29 10.98
C ASP A 45 -10.93 6.74 10.05
N THR A 46 -10.36 7.92 10.31
CA THR A 46 -9.23 8.45 9.52
C THR A 46 -7.99 7.57 9.68
N GLU A 47 -7.67 7.15 10.90
CA GLU A 47 -6.55 6.23 11.19
C GLU A 47 -6.75 4.88 10.48
N LEU A 48 -7.98 4.37 10.46
CA LEU A 48 -8.31 3.15 9.74
C LEU A 48 -8.05 3.29 8.23
N TYR A 49 -8.46 4.40 7.62
CA TYR A 49 -8.20 4.64 6.20
C TYR A 49 -6.71 4.84 5.90
N MET A 50 -5.97 5.51 6.78
CA MET A 50 -4.53 5.70 6.62
C MET A 50 -3.76 4.38 6.65
N THR A 51 -4.21 3.40 7.45
CA THR A 51 -3.65 2.04 7.44
C THR A 51 -3.76 1.39 6.07
N ALA A 52 -4.89 1.57 5.37
CA ALA A 52 -5.06 1.04 4.02
C ALA A 52 -4.10 1.71 3.01
N VAL A 53 -3.90 3.01 3.14
CA VAL A 53 -2.93 3.76 2.31
C VAL A 53 -1.51 3.27 2.54
N GLU A 54 -1.12 3.02 3.80
CA GLU A 54 0.19 2.47 4.14
C GLU A 54 0.42 1.12 3.46
N ARG A 55 -0.55 0.20 3.51
CA ARG A 55 -0.45 -1.09 2.80
C ARG A 55 -0.28 -0.95 1.30
N VAL A 56 -1.00 -0.03 0.67
CA VAL A 56 -0.83 0.23 -0.78
C VAL A 56 0.57 0.74 -1.06
N LEU A 57 1.09 1.66 -0.25
CA LEU A 57 2.45 2.18 -0.40
C LEU A 57 3.51 1.10 -0.18
N GLU A 58 3.34 0.22 0.81
CA GLU A 58 4.23 -0.93 1.03
C GLU A 58 4.38 -1.78 -0.24
N TYR A 59 3.28 -2.08 -0.95
CA TYR A 59 3.34 -2.85 -2.20
C TYR A 59 4.10 -2.12 -3.31
N THR A 60 4.05 -0.78 -3.35
CA THR A 60 4.83 -0.01 -4.34
C THR A 60 6.34 -0.02 -4.08
N ALA A 61 6.75 -0.30 -2.84
CA ALA A 61 8.14 -0.32 -2.43
C ALA A 61 8.80 -1.71 -2.57
N ILE A 62 8.03 -2.76 -2.85
CA ILE A 62 8.57 -4.10 -3.08
C ILE A 62 9.40 -4.10 -4.37
N LYS A 63 10.50 -4.87 -4.36
CA LYS A 63 11.33 -5.06 -5.56
C LYS A 63 10.49 -5.61 -6.71
N PRO A 64 10.34 -4.88 -7.83
CA PRO A 64 9.60 -5.37 -8.97
C PRO A 64 10.36 -6.53 -9.64
N GLU A 65 9.63 -7.37 -10.35
CA GLU A 65 10.22 -8.34 -11.26
C GLU A 65 10.89 -7.64 -12.45
N ALA A 66 11.47 -8.42 -13.37
CA ALA A 66 12.04 -7.88 -14.59
C ALA A 66 10.97 -7.10 -15.39
N GLU A 67 11.41 -6.10 -16.15
CA GLU A 67 10.52 -5.30 -17.00
C GLU A 67 9.72 -6.19 -17.95
N LEU A 68 8.44 -5.83 -18.14
CA LEU A 68 7.52 -6.59 -18.99
C LEU A 68 7.99 -6.64 -20.45
N GLU A 69 8.61 -5.55 -20.92
CA GLU A 69 9.18 -5.47 -22.25
C GLU A 69 10.71 -5.54 -22.16
N SER A 70 11.31 -6.41 -22.98
CA SER A 70 12.78 -6.39 -23.14
C SER A 70 13.23 -5.09 -23.79
N THR A 71 14.46 -4.66 -23.46
CA THR A 71 15.12 -3.55 -24.11
C THR A 71 15.22 -3.78 -25.62
N SER A 72 15.23 -2.71 -26.42
CA SER A 72 15.15 -2.81 -27.89
C SER A 72 16.26 -3.66 -28.52
N ASP A 73 17.41 -3.79 -27.86
CA ASP A 73 18.56 -4.61 -28.25
C ASP A 73 18.42 -6.09 -27.89
N ARG A 74 17.51 -6.44 -26.96
CA ARG A 74 17.28 -7.81 -26.48
C ARG A 74 15.93 -8.40 -26.88
N LYS A 75 15.11 -7.64 -27.62
CA LYS A 75 13.84 -8.16 -28.12
C LYS A 75 14.09 -9.30 -29.11
N PRO A 76 13.39 -10.43 -28.97
CA PRO A 76 13.45 -11.48 -29.95
C PRO A 76 12.90 -10.97 -31.30
N PRO A 77 13.35 -11.55 -32.43
CA PRO A 77 12.84 -11.17 -33.74
C PRO A 77 11.35 -11.49 -33.86
N LYS A 78 10.64 -10.81 -34.77
CA LYS A 78 9.17 -10.95 -34.95
C LYS A 78 8.71 -12.37 -35.27
N ASN A 79 9.62 -13.22 -35.74
CA ASN A 79 9.37 -14.61 -36.09
C ASN A 79 9.82 -15.60 -34.99
N TRP A 80 10.08 -15.14 -33.77
CA TRP A 80 10.26 -16.02 -32.61
C TRP A 80 8.90 -16.57 -32.15
N PRO A 81 8.76 -17.89 -31.91
CA PRO A 81 9.73 -18.96 -32.14
C PRO A 81 9.67 -19.44 -33.58
N GLN A 82 10.82 -19.84 -34.13
CA GLN A 82 10.84 -20.55 -35.42
C GLN A 82 10.65 -22.06 -35.26
N MET A 83 11.44 -22.70 -34.38
CA MET A 83 11.46 -24.16 -34.24
C MET A 83 10.95 -24.68 -32.89
N GLY A 84 10.67 -23.82 -31.91
CA GLY A 84 10.12 -24.23 -30.61
C GLY A 84 10.97 -25.21 -29.79
N GLU A 85 12.25 -25.41 -30.15
CA GLU A 85 13.18 -26.26 -29.40
C GLU A 85 13.49 -25.65 -28.02
N ILE A 86 13.39 -26.44 -26.96
CA ILE A 86 13.67 -26.02 -25.59
C ILE A 86 14.85 -26.80 -25.05
N VAL A 87 15.92 -26.10 -24.65
CA VAL A 87 17.14 -26.72 -24.13
C VAL A 87 17.42 -26.22 -22.73
N PHE A 88 17.39 -27.13 -21.75
CA PHE A 88 17.88 -26.90 -20.40
C PHE A 88 19.34 -27.35 -20.32
N LYS A 89 20.22 -26.45 -19.88
CA LYS A 89 21.64 -26.74 -19.63
C LYS A 89 21.97 -26.35 -18.20
N ASP A 90 22.40 -27.33 -17.41
CA ASP A 90 22.79 -27.17 -16.00
C ASP A 90 21.79 -26.37 -15.16
N MET A 91 20.49 -26.55 -15.43
CA MET A 91 19.45 -25.74 -14.81
C MET A 91 19.22 -26.20 -13.36
N SER A 92 19.30 -25.25 -12.44
CA SER A 92 18.99 -25.45 -11.02
C SER A 92 17.91 -24.47 -10.59
N LEU A 93 16.98 -24.92 -9.74
CA LEU A 93 15.92 -24.07 -9.16
C LEU A 93 15.93 -24.19 -7.64
N GLN A 94 15.82 -23.04 -6.99
CA GLN A 94 15.76 -22.89 -5.55
C GLN A 94 14.67 -21.87 -5.24
N TYR A 95 13.79 -22.20 -4.29
CA TYR A 95 12.79 -21.26 -3.80
C TYR A 95 13.39 -20.44 -2.66
N ASN A 96 13.16 -19.12 -2.70
CA ASN A 96 13.65 -18.16 -1.71
C ASN A 96 15.16 -18.34 -1.42
N GLU A 97 15.62 -17.85 -0.27
CA GLU A 97 16.99 -18.08 0.23
C GLU A 97 17.13 -19.46 0.93
N SER A 98 16.33 -20.46 0.52
CA SER A 98 16.43 -21.81 1.08
C SER A 98 17.78 -22.41 0.72
N PRO A 99 18.51 -23.10 1.62
CA PRO A 99 19.80 -23.71 1.28
C PRO A 99 19.70 -24.91 0.32
N HIS A 100 18.49 -25.41 0.04
CA HIS A 100 18.28 -26.61 -0.74
C HIS A 100 17.70 -26.32 -2.13
N LYS A 101 18.44 -26.74 -3.17
CA LYS A 101 17.96 -26.75 -4.55
C LYS A 101 16.91 -27.85 -4.73
N VAL A 102 15.74 -27.50 -5.29
CA VAL A 102 14.66 -28.45 -5.60
C VAL A 102 14.90 -29.13 -6.95
N LEU A 103 15.32 -28.36 -7.96
CA LEU A 103 15.84 -28.90 -9.21
C LEU A 103 17.35 -28.73 -9.22
N LYS A 104 18.07 -29.80 -9.59
CA LYS A 104 19.53 -29.86 -9.57
C LYS A 104 20.04 -30.35 -10.92
N ASP A 105 20.86 -29.50 -11.54
CA ASP A 105 21.68 -29.81 -12.71
C ASP A 105 20.91 -30.49 -13.85
N ILE A 106 19.71 -29.97 -14.14
CA ILE A 106 18.81 -30.51 -15.17
C ILE A 106 19.37 -30.19 -16.56
N ASN A 107 19.60 -31.25 -17.33
CA ASN A 107 20.13 -31.23 -18.69
C ASN A 107 19.21 -32.03 -19.61
N VAL A 108 18.28 -31.36 -20.29
CA VAL A 108 17.26 -31.98 -21.15
C VAL A 108 17.03 -31.11 -22.39
N CYS A 109 16.78 -31.74 -23.53
CA CYS A 109 16.47 -31.08 -24.79
C CYS A 109 15.15 -31.63 -25.34
N PHE A 110 14.20 -30.75 -25.61
CA PHE A 110 12.90 -31.04 -26.22
C PHE A 110 12.89 -30.51 -27.65
N LYS A 111 12.56 -31.35 -28.63
CA LYS A 111 12.52 -30.94 -30.03
C LYS A 111 11.19 -30.26 -30.38
N GLY A 112 11.21 -29.42 -31.40
CA GLY A 112 10.01 -28.77 -31.90
C GLY A 112 9.00 -29.77 -32.46
N GLY A 113 7.78 -29.76 -31.93
CA GLY A 113 6.67 -30.59 -32.42
C GLY A 113 6.54 -31.98 -31.80
N GLU A 114 7.26 -32.26 -30.70
CA GLU A 114 7.06 -33.43 -29.82
C GLU A 114 5.99 -33.21 -28.75
#